data_AF-A0A4Y2GUS0-F1
#
_entry.id   AF-A0A4Y2GUS0-F1
#
_cell.length_a   1.000
_cell.length_b   1.000
_cell.length_c   1.000
_cell.angle_alpha   90.00
_cell.angle_beta   90.00
_cell.angle_gamma   90.00
#
_symmetry.space_group_name_H-M   'P 1'
#
loop_
_entity.id
_entity.type
_entity.pdbx_description
1 polymer ?
#
loop_
_entity_poly.entity_id
_entity_poly.type
_entity_poly.pdbx_seq_one_letter_code
_entity_poly.pdbx_strand_id
1 'polypeptide(L)'
;MSERTFYRLLKKNLTVRIRCGDCTEAMTLDNFYKENRHGLDKLSECVFCFGGYDWKRGEKRRRSNWTHMIECLKSFVKRNRIRETPAETPHEMPICGNPCRKPRLRHRDMCGRVKDRASEYMGFYERVFE
;
A
#
# COMPACT_ATOMS: atom_id res chain seq x y z
N MET A 1 10.61 -17.89 -5.17
CA MET A 1 11.02 -16.72 -5.98
C MET A 1 11.78 -15.72 -5.12
N SER A 2 12.30 -14.61 -5.67
CA SER A 2 13.06 -13.58 -4.93
C SER A 2 12.50 -12.16 -5.12
N GLU A 3 12.90 -11.25 -4.23
CA GLU A 3 12.59 -9.81 -4.29
C GLU A 3 12.96 -9.18 -5.63
N ARG A 4 14.14 -9.51 -6.16
CA ARG A 4 14.61 -8.98 -7.45
C ARG A 4 13.68 -9.39 -8.59
N THR A 5 13.21 -10.63 -8.58
CA THR A 5 12.25 -11.13 -9.58
C THR A 5 10.93 -10.38 -9.48
N PHE A 6 10.45 -10.12 -8.27
CA PHE A 6 9.23 -9.34 -8.04
C PHE A 6 9.34 -7.94 -8.65
N TYR A 7 10.37 -7.16 -8.30
CA TYR A 7 10.50 -5.79 -8.82
C TYR A 7 10.71 -5.74 -10.33
N ARG A 8 11.43 -6.72 -10.90
CA ARG A 8 11.55 -6.83 -12.37
C ARG A 8 10.19 -7.05 -13.02
N LEU A 9 9.35 -7.91 -12.44
CA LEU A 9 8.00 -8.17 -12.95
C LEU A 9 7.08 -6.96 -12.75
N LEU A 10 7.13 -6.34 -11.58
CA LEU A 10 6.36 -5.13 -11.29
C LEU A 10 6.68 -4.03 -12.30
N LYS A 11 7.97 -3.72 -12.50
CA LYS A 11 8.44 -2.70 -13.45
C LYS A 11 7.92 -2.92 -14.87
N LYS A 12 7.84 -4.18 -15.32
CA LYS A 12 7.29 -4.53 -16.65
C LYS A 12 5.80 -4.25 -16.79
N ASN A 13 5.05 -4.21 -15.69
CA ASN A 13 3.59 -4.07 -15.71
C ASN A 13 3.10 -2.71 -15.21
N LEU A 14 3.98 -1.78 -14.79
CA LEU A 14 3.60 -0.48 -14.23
C LEU A 14 2.69 0.34 -15.14
N THR A 15 2.89 0.26 -16.45
CA THR A 15 2.11 0.99 -17.46
C THR A 15 0.79 0.32 -17.82
N VAL A 16 0.53 -0.89 -17.32
CA VAL A 16 -0.72 -1.61 -17.62
C VAL A 16 -1.90 -0.88 -16.99
N ARG A 17 -2.91 -0.58 -17.79
CA ARG A 17 -4.20 -0.08 -17.30
C ARG A 17 -5.02 -1.22 -16.71
N ILE A 18 -5.48 -1.03 -15.49
CA ILE A 18 -6.30 -1.97 -14.72
C ILE A 18 -7.56 -1.27 -14.19
N ARG A 19 -8.64 -2.02 -13.98
CA ARG A 19 -9.72 -1.61 -13.07
C ARG A 19 -9.40 -2.15 -11.70
N CYS A 20 -9.44 -1.31 -10.67
CA CYS A 20 -9.24 -1.80 -9.32
C CYS A 20 -10.34 -2.81 -8.95
N GLY A 21 -9.96 -3.95 -8.38
CA GLY A 21 -10.92 -4.97 -7.94
C GLY A 21 -11.82 -4.55 -6.76
N ASP A 22 -11.48 -3.45 -6.08
CA ASP A 22 -12.24 -2.93 -4.93
C ASP A 22 -13.08 -1.70 -5.32
N CYS A 23 -12.45 -0.62 -5.78
CA CYS A 23 -13.17 0.61 -6.15
C CYS A 23 -13.68 0.66 -7.60
N THR A 24 -13.34 -0.33 -8.45
CA THR A 24 -13.67 -0.39 -9.89
C THR A 24 -13.06 0.72 -10.76
N GLU A 25 -12.35 1.68 -10.16
CA GLU A 25 -11.74 2.79 -10.88
C GLU A 25 -10.64 2.32 -11.83
N ALA A 26 -10.62 2.91 -13.02
CA ALA A 26 -9.61 2.65 -14.03
C ALA A 26 -8.35 3.46 -13.75
N MET A 27 -7.23 2.77 -13.57
CA MET A 27 -5.94 3.40 -13.25
C MET A 27 -4.78 2.59 -13.84
N THR A 28 -3.56 3.11 -13.77
CA THR A 28 -2.36 2.32 -14.07
C THR A 28 -2.00 1.45 -12.88
N LEU A 29 -1.31 0.33 -13.13
CA LEU A 29 -0.78 -0.50 -12.05
C LEU A 29 0.21 0.27 -11.16
N ASP A 30 0.94 1.24 -11.72
CA ASP A 30 1.80 2.14 -10.95
C ASP A 30 1.02 2.96 -9.92
N ASN A 31 -0.05 3.62 -10.35
CA ASN A 31 -0.93 4.39 -9.46
C ASN A 31 -1.59 3.49 -8.43
N PHE A 32 -2.01 2.29 -8.84
CA PHE A 32 -2.56 1.29 -7.91
C PHE A 32 -1.55 0.94 -6.81
N TYR A 33 -0.32 0.59 -7.19
CA TYR A 33 0.71 0.13 -6.26
C TYR A 33 1.21 1.23 -5.30
N LYS A 34 1.24 2.49 -5.75
CA LYS A 34 1.72 3.63 -4.95
C LYS A 34 0.64 4.22 -4.03
N GLU A 35 -0.57 4.42 -4.57
CA GLU A 35 -1.59 5.27 -3.94
C GLU A 35 -2.78 4.47 -3.42
N ASN A 36 -3.10 3.33 -4.04
CA ASN A 36 -4.31 2.58 -3.74
C ASN A 36 -4.03 1.35 -2.89
N ARG A 37 -3.71 1.61 -1.62
CA ARG A 37 -3.58 0.54 -0.62
C ARG A 37 -4.89 0.19 0.08
N HIS A 38 -6.02 0.80 -0.31
CA HIS A 38 -7.36 0.43 0.18
C HIS A 38 -7.47 0.23 1.71
N GLY A 39 -6.81 1.09 2.50
CA GLY A 39 -6.85 0.97 3.96
C GLY A 39 -6.06 -0.22 4.52
N LEU A 40 -5.14 -0.82 3.76
CA LEU A 40 -4.14 -1.74 4.30
C LEU A 40 -3.24 -0.97 5.26
N ASP A 41 -3.51 -1.16 6.54
CA ASP A 41 -2.83 -0.47 7.65
C ASP A 41 -1.40 -0.98 7.85
N LYS A 42 -1.08 -2.17 7.30
CA LYS A 42 0.22 -2.81 7.52
C LYS A 42 1.01 -3.00 6.24
N LEU A 43 2.31 -2.71 6.33
CA LEU A 43 3.29 -3.07 5.29
C LEU A 43 3.48 -4.58 5.15
N SER A 44 2.91 -5.35 6.07
CA SER A 44 2.97 -6.80 6.11
C SER A 44 1.81 -7.50 5.42
N GLU A 45 0.95 -6.75 4.73
CA GLU A 45 -0.18 -7.27 3.98
C GLU A 45 0.09 -7.21 2.47
N CYS A 46 -0.40 -8.21 1.75
CA CYS A 46 -0.31 -8.26 0.29
C CYS A 46 -1.33 -7.31 -0.34
N VAL A 47 -0.83 -6.31 -1.08
CA VAL A 47 -1.66 -5.30 -1.76
C VAL A 47 -2.51 -5.88 -2.90
N PHE A 48 -2.04 -6.93 -3.57
CA PHE A 48 -2.70 -7.49 -4.75
C PHE A 48 -3.88 -8.42 -4.44
N CYS A 49 -3.97 -8.90 -3.20
CA CYS A 49 -5.12 -9.64 -2.70
C CYS A 49 -5.84 -8.90 -1.57
N PHE A 50 -5.66 -7.57 -1.50
CA PHE A 50 -6.31 -6.69 -0.54
C PHE A 50 -6.20 -7.20 0.92
N GLY A 51 -5.01 -7.66 1.31
CA GLY A 51 -4.75 -8.13 2.68
C GLY A 51 -5.19 -9.57 2.98
N GLY A 52 -5.74 -10.30 2.01
CA GLY A 52 -6.05 -11.74 2.16
C GLY A 52 -4.84 -12.65 2.44
N TYR A 53 -3.62 -12.09 2.38
CA TYR A 53 -2.40 -12.72 2.82
C TYR A 53 -1.53 -11.71 3.55
N ASP A 54 -1.11 -12.06 4.76
CA ASP A 54 -0.22 -11.28 5.59
C ASP A 54 1.02 -12.08 6.01
N TRP A 55 1.99 -11.39 6.59
CA TRP A 55 3.18 -12.00 7.15
C TRP A 55 3.60 -11.33 8.44
N LYS A 56 4.40 -12.01 9.26
CA LYS A 56 4.92 -11.41 10.49
C LYS A 56 5.93 -10.31 10.17
N ARG A 57 6.08 -9.35 11.10
CA ARG A 57 7.08 -8.28 10.99
C ARG A 57 8.48 -8.90 10.81
N GLY A 58 9.23 -8.40 9.83
CA GLY A 58 10.56 -8.92 9.48
C GLY A 58 10.56 -10.12 8.54
N GLU A 59 9.43 -10.81 8.34
CA GLU A 59 9.37 -12.00 7.50
C GLU A 59 9.13 -11.71 6.02
N LYS A 60 8.95 -10.45 5.62
CA LYS A 60 8.73 -10.06 4.21
C LYS A 60 9.76 -10.69 3.26
N ARG A 61 11.01 -10.85 3.72
CA ARG A 61 12.11 -11.42 2.93
C ARG A 61 12.06 -12.94 2.75
N ARG A 62 11.15 -13.64 3.43
CA ARG A 62 10.96 -15.10 3.27
C ARG A 62 10.57 -15.42 1.82
N ARG A 63 11.13 -16.52 1.30
CA ARG A 63 10.92 -16.97 -0.08
C ARG A 63 9.44 -17.23 -0.40
N SER A 64 8.68 -17.74 0.56
CA SER A 64 7.23 -17.97 0.46
C SER A 64 6.48 -16.67 0.16
N ASN A 65 6.77 -15.61 0.89
CA ASN A 65 6.07 -14.33 0.82
C ASN A 65 6.33 -13.64 -0.53
N TRP A 66 7.57 -13.72 -1.03
CA TRP A 66 7.88 -13.25 -2.38
C TRP A 66 7.22 -14.09 -3.48
N THR A 67 7.08 -15.40 -3.26
CA THR A 67 6.41 -16.29 -4.22
C THR A 67 4.93 -15.93 -4.30
N HIS A 68 4.26 -15.75 -3.16
CA HIS A 68 2.90 -15.26 -3.07
C HIS A 68 2.73 -13.89 -3.77
N MET A 69 3.57 -12.90 -3.45
CA MET A 69 3.49 -11.56 -4.08
C MET A 69 3.61 -11.60 -5.60
N ILE A 70 4.47 -12.47 -6.14
CA ILE A 70 4.64 -12.62 -7.59
C ILE A 70 3.41 -13.28 -8.24
N GLU A 71 2.88 -14.33 -7.62
CA GLU A 71 1.69 -15.03 -8.12
C GLU A 71 0.45 -14.15 -8.06
N CYS A 72 0.29 -13.40 -6.97
CA CYS A 72 -0.79 -12.42 -6.82
C CYS A 72 -0.65 -11.29 -7.83
N LEU A 73 0.55 -10.75 -8.07
CA LEU A 73 0.76 -9.74 -9.12
C LEU A 73 0.34 -10.27 -10.51
N LYS A 74 0.78 -11.47 -10.89
CA LYS A 74 0.42 -12.08 -12.18
C LYS A 74 -1.09 -12.26 -12.31
N SER A 75 -1.72 -12.80 -11.28
CA SER A 75 -3.16 -13.07 -11.25
C SER A 75 -3.97 -11.77 -11.27
N PHE A 76 -3.53 -10.77 -10.52
CA PHE A 76 -4.17 -9.47 -10.43
C PHE A 76 -4.15 -8.77 -11.78
N VAL A 77 -2.99 -8.68 -12.44
CA VAL A 77 -2.89 -8.09 -13.79
C VAL A 77 -3.74 -8.87 -14.79
N LYS A 78 -3.73 -10.22 -14.75
CA LYS A 78 -4.52 -11.04 -15.67
C LYS A 78 -6.03 -10.80 -15.54
N ARG A 79 -6.53 -10.64 -14.30
CA ARG A 79 -7.97 -10.45 -14.01
C ARG A 79 -8.43 -9.01 -14.23
N ASN A 80 -7.61 -8.04 -13.82
CA ASN A 80 -8.03 -6.65 -13.71
C ASN A 80 -7.60 -5.78 -14.90
N ARG A 81 -6.78 -6.30 -15.82
CA ARG A 81 -6.34 -5.55 -17.00
C ARG A 81 -7.53 -5.16 -17.87
N ILE A 82 -7.63 -3.88 -18.15
CA ILE A 82 -8.60 -3.36 -19.13
C ILE A 82 -8.07 -3.76 -20.51
N ARG A 83 -8.85 -4.53 -21.25
CA ARG A 83 -8.60 -4.79 -22.67
C ARG A 83 -9.25 -3.66 -23.45
N GLU A 84 -8.50 -3.00 -24.34
CA GLU A 84 -9.02 -1.98 -25.26
C GLU A 84 -9.79 -2.62 -26.45
N THR A 85 -10.48 -3.73 -26.22
CA THR A 85 -11.36 -4.36 -27.22
C THR A 85 -12.76 -3.79 -27.08
N PRO A 86 -13.45 -3.44 -28.18
CA PRO A 86 -14.83 -2.99 -28.11
C PRO A 86 -15.73 -4.17 -27.72
N ALA A 87 -16.44 -3.98 -26.60
CA ALA A 87 -17.62 -4.70 -26.13
C ALA A 87 -17.49 -6.12 -25.51
N GLU A 88 -18.43 -6.33 -24.57
CA GLU A 88 -18.96 -7.59 -24.01
C GLU A 88 -18.19 -8.30 -22.88
N THR A 89 -18.44 -7.86 -21.64
CA THR A 89 -19.32 -8.55 -20.65
C THR A 89 -19.13 -7.91 -19.27
N PRO A 90 -20.19 -7.52 -18.54
CA PRO A 90 -20.07 -7.11 -17.15
C PRO A 90 -19.71 -8.34 -16.31
N HIS A 91 -18.50 -8.36 -15.73
CA HIS A 91 -18.24 -9.27 -14.63
C HIS A 91 -19.07 -8.80 -13.44
N GLU A 92 -20.09 -9.57 -13.06
CA GLU A 92 -20.82 -9.40 -11.80
C GLU A 92 -19.81 -9.48 -10.65
N MET A 93 -19.52 -8.32 -10.06
CA MET A 93 -18.64 -8.19 -8.90
C MET A 93 -19.46 -8.39 -7.62
N PRO A 94 -18.95 -9.09 -6.60
CA PRO A 94 -19.62 -9.16 -5.32
C PRO A 94 -19.69 -7.76 -4.71
N ILE A 95 -20.90 -7.30 -4.42
CA ILE A 95 -21.20 -6.01 -3.79
C ILE A 95 -20.64 -6.06 -2.36
N CYS A 96 -19.45 -5.49 -2.15
CA CYS A 96 -18.90 -5.28 -0.81
C CYS A 96 -19.46 -3.97 -0.24
N GLY A 97 -20.27 -4.07 0.81
CA GLY A 97 -21.09 -3.00 1.36
C GLY A 97 -20.39 -1.90 2.15
N ASN A 98 -19.21 -1.41 1.75
CA ASN A 98 -18.61 -0.23 2.36
C ASN A 98 -17.99 0.70 1.31
N PRO A 99 -18.51 1.93 1.14
CA PRO A 99 -17.97 2.87 0.15
C PRO A 99 -16.54 3.27 0.51
N CYS A 100 -15.67 3.30 -0.50
CA CYS A 100 -14.34 3.89 -0.43
C CYS A 100 -14.44 5.27 0.25
N ARG A 101 -13.90 5.37 1.47
CA ARG A 101 -13.79 6.68 2.13
C ARG A 101 -12.87 7.53 1.29
N LYS A 102 -13.42 8.59 0.69
CA LYS A 102 -12.65 9.66 0.02
C LYS A 102 -11.41 10.02 0.85
N PRO A 103 -10.26 10.29 0.22
CA PRO A 103 -9.09 10.77 0.95
C PRO A 103 -9.47 12.08 1.62
N ARG A 104 -9.49 12.09 2.96
CA ARG A 104 -9.55 13.34 3.71
C ARG A 104 -8.27 14.10 3.37
N LEU A 105 -8.38 15.11 2.51
CA LEU A 105 -7.39 16.18 2.35
C LEU A 105 -7.11 16.77 3.73
N ARG A 106 -6.13 16.22 4.45
CA ARG A 106 -5.55 16.86 5.63
C ARG A 106 -4.37 17.67 5.12
N HIS A 107 -4.52 18.98 5.23
CA HIS A 107 -3.51 19.98 4.92
C HIS A 107 -2.20 19.66 5.68
N ARG A 108 -1.07 19.71 4.97
CA ARG A 108 0.27 19.60 5.55
C ARG A 108 0.54 20.85 6.38
N ASP A 109 0.39 20.76 7.70
CA ASP A 109 0.92 21.77 8.61
C ASP A 109 2.17 21.22 9.31
N MET A 110 3.30 21.72 8.81
CA MET A 110 4.62 21.91 9.40
C MET A 110 4.82 21.44 10.86
N CYS A 111 5.62 20.39 11.06
CA CYS A 111 6.40 20.20 12.28
C CYS A 111 7.88 20.30 11.93
N GLY A 112 8.40 21.51 12.11
CA GLY A 112 9.78 21.90 11.84
C GLY A 112 10.77 21.10 12.68
N ARG A 113 11.81 20.64 11.98
CA ARG A 113 13.04 20.14 12.57
C ARG A 113 13.90 21.36 12.91
N VAL A 114 14.09 21.67 14.18
CA VAL A 114 15.22 22.50 14.62
C VAL A 114 15.94 21.72 15.71
N LYS A 115 17.06 21.12 15.33
CA LYS A 115 18.15 20.83 16.25
C LYS A 115 18.88 22.15 16.42
N ASP A 116 19.10 22.60 17.64
CA ASP A 116 20.37 23.20 18.03
C ASP A 116 20.58 23.11 19.54
N ARG A 117 21.84 23.27 19.88
CA ARG A 117 22.62 22.78 21.03
C ARG A 117 22.90 23.93 21.99
N ALA A 118 23.33 23.59 23.22
CA ALA A 118 23.85 24.49 24.29
C ALA A 118 22.74 25.20 25.08
N SER A 119 22.84 25.56 26.35
CA SER A 119 23.78 25.42 27.48
C SER A 119 23.10 26.20 28.64
N GLU A 120 23.60 26.07 29.88
CA GLU A 120 23.24 26.82 31.11
C GLU A 120 22.06 26.21 31.89
N TYR A 121 22.25 25.50 33.00
CA TYR A 121 22.90 25.83 34.29
C TYR A 121 22.15 26.89 35.12
N MET A 122 21.90 26.52 36.38
CA MET A 122 21.36 27.26 37.55
C MET A 122 19.86 27.26 37.83
N GLY A 123 19.51 26.74 39.02
CA GLY A 123 18.63 27.49 39.93
C GLY A 123 17.54 26.73 40.70
N PHE A 124 17.92 26.03 41.77
CA PHE A 124 17.26 26.00 43.09
C PHE A 124 15.71 26.11 43.19
N TYR A 125 14.99 25.11 43.73
CA TYR A 125 14.75 24.87 45.17
C TYR A 125 13.89 23.59 45.38
N GLU A 126 14.04 23.01 46.56
CA GLU A 126 13.49 21.76 47.08
C GLU A 126 11.96 21.58 46.95
N ARG A 127 11.53 20.31 46.89
CA ARG A 127 10.25 19.90 47.46
C ARG A 127 10.44 18.60 48.25
N VAL A 128 10.47 18.77 49.57
CA VAL A 128 10.36 17.76 50.62
C VAL A 128 9.02 17.01 50.50
N PHE A 129 8.91 15.87 51.19
CA PHE A 129 7.85 14.85 51.32
C PHE A 129 8.25 13.58 50.55
N GLU A 130 8.58 12.45 51.16
CA GLU A 130 8.32 11.89 52.50
C GLU A 130 9.45 10.92 52.88
#